data_AF-A0AA43BE44-F1
#
_entry.id   AF-A0AA43BE44-F1
#
_cell.length_a   1.000
_cell.length_b   1.000
_cell.length_c   1.000
_cell.angle_alpha   90.00
_cell.angle_beta   90.00
_cell.angle_gamma   90.00
#
_symmetry.space_group_name_H-M   'P 1'
#
loop_
_entity.id
_entity.type
_entity.pdbx_description
1 polymer ?
#
loop_
_entity_poly.entity_id
_entity_poly.type
_entity_poly.pdbx_seq_one_letter_code
_entity_poly.pdbx_strand_id
1 'polypeptide(L)'
;MKRVEFVIASVLMAAALSGCATKRYGRLQPVTSYETLNYSCEQIRIELSKVDAFDRQVEQQAKFSGMSIASFLGDFGIGNVIERNEAKRTSVERRAQLQGAFAAKRCGDVEIPRVEAPGPAAIAPSAVNPGYQPSKPETPPAASVNSWWEAHKPKGE
;
A
#
# COMPACT_ATOMS: atom_id res chain seq x y z
N MET A 1 12.76 -15.62 42.11
CA MET A 1 13.62 -14.90 41.14
C MET A 1 13.53 -15.51 39.74
N LYS A 2 13.83 -16.81 39.55
CA LYS A 2 13.74 -17.49 38.24
C LYS A 2 12.40 -17.35 37.48
N ARG A 3 11.26 -17.32 38.20
CA ARG A 3 9.93 -17.11 37.60
C ARG A 3 9.72 -15.68 37.10
N VAL A 4 10.33 -14.70 37.75
CA VAL A 4 10.23 -13.28 37.37
C VAL A 4 11.12 -13.00 36.15
N GLU A 5 12.31 -13.60 36.10
CA GLU A 5 13.19 -13.53 34.92
C GLU A 5 12.54 -14.15 33.67
N PHE A 6 11.86 -15.29 33.81
CA PHE A 6 11.12 -15.91 32.70
C PHE A 6 9.96 -15.03 32.19
N VAL A 7 9.28 -14.32 33.09
CA VAL A 7 8.19 -13.41 32.72
C VAL A 7 8.73 -12.15 32.02
N ILE A 8 9.86 -11.60 32.48
CA ILE A 8 10.48 -10.44 31.84
C ILE A 8 11.00 -10.82 30.44
N ALA A 9 11.65 -11.97 30.31
CA ALA A 9 12.15 -12.47 29.03
C ALA A 9 11.00 -12.74 28.03
N SER A 10 9.87 -13.30 28.48
CA SER A 10 8.73 -13.56 27.60
C SER A 10 8.02 -12.28 27.15
N VAL A 11 7.90 -11.27 28.01
CA VAL A 11 7.33 -9.96 27.65
C VAL A 11 8.22 -9.22 26.65
N LEU A 12 9.54 -9.23 26.85
CA LEU A 12 10.49 -8.62 25.91
C LEU A 12 10.48 -9.31 24.53
N MET A 13 10.37 -10.65 24.50
CA MET A 13 10.24 -11.42 23.28
C MET A 13 8.94 -11.10 22.53
N ALA A 14 7.81 -11.00 23.26
CA ALA A 14 6.52 -10.63 22.68
C ALA A 14 6.52 -9.18 22.12
N ALA A 15 7.17 -8.25 22.83
CA ALA A 15 7.33 -6.87 22.36
C ALA A 15 8.19 -6.81 21.08
N ALA A 16 9.29 -7.56 21.02
CA ALA A 16 10.15 -7.63 19.83
C ALA A 16 9.40 -8.19 18.60
N LEU A 17 8.53 -9.19 18.78
CA LEU A 17 7.72 -9.76 17.71
C LEU A 17 6.60 -8.81 17.22
N SER A 18 6.18 -7.83 18.01
CA SER A 18 5.15 -6.85 17.64
C SER A 18 5.67 -5.69 16.76
N GLY A 19 6.99 -5.54 16.61
CA GLY A 19 7.63 -4.45 15.86
C GLY A 19 7.63 -4.58 14.33
N CYS A 20 7.26 -5.74 13.77
CA CYS A 20 7.26 -5.95 12.32
C CYS A 20 5.99 -5.45 11.59
N ALA A 21 5.01 -4.88 12.31
CA ALA A 21 3.71 -4.47 11.75
C ALA A 21 3.59 -2.97 11.46
N THR A 22 4.68 -2.28 11.11
CA THR A 22 4.56 -0.90 10.60
C THR A 22 3.76 -0.92 9.30
N LYS A 23 2.55 -0.35 9.33
CA LYS A 23 1.63 -0.31 8.19
C LYS A 23 2.26 0.51 7.06
N ARG A 24 2.55 -0.13 5.92
CA ARG A 24 3.06 0.56 4.72
C ARG A 24 1.87 0.96 3.85
N TYR A 25 1.66 2.27 3.69
CA TYR A 25 0.62 2.83 2.81
C TYR A 25 1.00 2.77 1.32
N GLY A 26 2.20 2.27 0.99
CA GLY A 26 2.77 2.33 -0.36
C GLY A 26 3.31 3.72 -0.69
N ARG A 27 4.14 3.81 -1.74
CA ARG A 27 4.67 5.07 -2.27
C ARG A 27 4.48 5.09 -3.77
N LEU A 28 4.12 6.24 -4.30
CA LEU A 28 4.10 6.46 -5.75
C LEU A 28 5.51 6.85 -6.20
N GLN A 29 6.00 6.21 -7.27
CA GLN A 29 7.28 6.58 -7.86
C GLN A 29 7.14 7.95 -8.55
N PRO A 30 8.16 8.84 -8.51
CA PRO A 30 8.17 10.03 -9.36
C PRO A 30 8.03 9.64 -10.84
N VAL A 31 7.42 10.53 -11.62
CA VAL A 31 7.31 10.41 -13.07
C VAL A 31 8.72 10.48 -13.65
N THR A 32 9.08 9.46 -14.41
CA THR A 32 10.37 9.39 -15.07
C THR A 32 10.40 10.32 -16.29
N SER A 33 11.60 10.69 -16.73
CA SER A 33 11.77 11.46 -17.96
C SER A 33 11.22 10.71 -19.18
N TYR A 34 11.36 9.37 -19.19
CA TYR A 34 10.84 8.53 -20.26
C TYR A 34 9.31 8.56 -20.35
N GLU A 35 8.63 8.48 -19.21
CA GLU A 35 7.16 8.60 -19.14
C GLU A 35 6.70 9.99 -19.59
N THR A 36 7.37 11.05 -19.14
CA THR A 36 7.04 12.44 -19.52
C THR A 36 7.14 12.67 -21.03
N LEU A 37 8.14 12.08 -21.68
CA LEU A 37 8.33 12.22 -23.13
C LEU A 37 7.29 11.43 -23.92
N ASN A 38 7.03 10.17 -23.54
CA ASN A 38 6.25 9.24 -24.36
C ASN A 38 4.75 9.22 -24.04
N TYR A 39 4.30 9.76 -22.91
CA TYR A 39 2.89 9.74 -22.59
C TYR A 39 2.06 10.61 -23.54
N SER A 40 0.94 10.06 -24.01
CA SER A 40 -0.12 10.81 -24.68
C SER A 40 -1.01 11.54 -23.66
N CYS A 41 -1.77 12.53 -24.09
CA CYS A 41 -2.70 13.26 -23.20
C CYS A 41 -3.69 12.32 -22.47
N GLU A 42 -4.17 11.28 -23.15
CA GLU A 42 -5.05 10.28 -22.53
C GLU A 42 -4.31 9.41 -21.51
N GLN A 43 -3.08 9.00 -21.81
CA GLN A 43 -2.26 8.26 -20.85
C GLN A 43 -1.96 9.09 -19.60
N ILE A 44 -1.70 10.39 -19.74
CA ILE A 44 -1.51 11.29 -18.61
C ILE A 44 -2.79 11.37 -17.76
N ARG A 45 -3.97 11.42 -18.37
CA ARG A 45 -5.26 11.40 -17.64
C ARG A 45 -5.48 10.09 -16.90
N ILE A 46 -5.16 8.95 -17.53
CA ILE A 46 -5.24 7.65 -16.89
C ILE A 46 -4.27 7.60 -15.69
N GLU A 47 -3.05 8.07 -15.84
CA GLU A 47 -2.09 8.13 -14.73
C GLU A 47 -2.57 9.05 -13.60
N LEU A 48 -3.16 10.21 -13.91
CA LEU A 48 -3.79 11.07 -12.91
C LEU A 48 -4.92 10.35 -12.17
N SER A 49 -5.74 9.56 -12.88
CA SER A 49 -6.81 8.77 -12.26
C SER A 49 -6.27 7.67 -11.33
N LYS A 50 -5.09 7.11 -11.63
CA LYS A 50 -4.40 6.16 -10.73
C LYS A 50 -3.92 6.86 -9.46
N VAL A 51 -3.42 8.10 -9.57
CA VAL A 51 -3.05 8.90 -8.40
C VAL A 51 -4.28 9.19 -7.53
N ASP A 52 -5.43 9.53 -8.13
CA ASP A 52 -6.69 9.71 -7.39
C ASP A 52 -7.17 8.42 -6.71
N ALA A 53 -7.01 7.27 -7.36
CA ALA A 53 -7.32 5.97 -6.77
C ALA A 53 -6.41 5.66 -5.58
N PHE A 54 -5.11 5.95 -5.69
CA PHE A 54 -4.14 5.80 -4.61
C PHE A 54 -4.50 6.69 -3.42
N ASP A 55 -4.83 7.97 -3.63
CA ASP A 55 -5.22 8.88 -2.55
C ASP A 55 -6.44 8.36 -1.78
N ARG A 56 -7.46 7.87 -2.50
CA ARG A 56 -8.64 7.24 -1.90
C ARG A 56 -8.28 5.99 -1.10
N GLN A 57 -7.38 5.15 -1.62
CA GLN A 57 -6.91 3.95 -0.92
C GLN A 57 -6.19 4.32 0.38
N VAL A 58 -5.27 5.29 0.35
CA VAL A 58 -4.55 5.78 1.54
C VAL A 58 -5.52 6.32 2.58
N GLU A 59 -6.54 7.06 2.17
CA GLU A 59 -7.56 7.59 3.08
C GLU A 59 -8.46 6.52 3.68
N GLN A 60 -8.87 5.53 2.89
CA GLN A 60 -9.63 4.38 3.40
C GLN A 60 -8.80 3.58 4.40
N GLN A 61 -7.55 3.25 4.06
CA GLN A 61 -6.64 2.54 4.95
C GLN A 61 -6.35 3.33 6.24
N ALA A 62 -6.29 4.66 6.16
CA ALA A 62 -6.13 5.53 7.32
C ALA A 62 -7.37 5.52 8.22
N LYS A 63 -8.59 5.53 7.65
CA LYS A 63 -9.85 5.43 8.42
C LYS A 63 -9.95 4.13 9.21
N PHE A 64 -9.63 2.99 8.58
CA PHE A 64 -9.60 1.69 9.26
C PHE A 64 -8.50 1.62 10.33
N SER A 65 -7.37 2.32 10.15
CA SER A 65 -6.33 2.41 11.19
C SER A 65 -6.76 3.28 12.36
N GLY A 66 -7.37 4.45 12.09
CA GLY A 66 -7.78 5.40 13.11
C GLY A 66 -8.85 4.84 14.04
N MET A 67 -9.84 4.11 13.51
CA MET A 67 -10.88 3.48 14.33
C MET A 67 -10.37 2.25 15.10
N SER A 68 -9.41 1.49 14.56
CA SER A 68 -8.84 0.33 15.27
C SER A 68 -7.79 0.72 16.33
N ILE A 69 -7.10 1.86 16.17
CA ILE A 69 -5.98 2.29 17.05
C ILE A 69 -6.39 3.36 18.07
N ALA A 70 -7.44 4.16 17.82
CA ALA A 70 -8.01 5.03 18.85
C ALA A 70 -8.46 4.25 20.10
N SER A 71 -8.76 2.95 19.93
CA SER A 71 -9.09 2.03 21.02
C SER A 71 -7.89 1.37 21.69
N PHE A 72 -6.66 1.48 21.14
CA PHE A 72 -5.49 0.77 21.68
C PHE A 72 -4.55 1.70 22.47
N LEU A 73 -3.82 2.64 21.87
CA LEU A 73 -2.76 3.37 22.58
C LEU A 73 -2.39 4.66 21.83
N GLY A 74 -2.39 5.81 22.50
CA GLY A 74 -2.02 7.13 21.96
C GLY A 74 -0.60 7.27 21.37
N ASP A 75 0.18 6.19 21.29
CA ASP A 75 1.57 6.17 20.84
C ASP A 75 1.75 5.55 19.43
N PHE A 76 0.87 4.62 19.01
CA PHE A 76 0.88 4.07 17.64
C PHE A 76 0.26 5.02 16.58
N GLY A 77 -0.19 6.20 17.00
CA GLY A 77 -0.78 7.22 16.13
C GLY A 77 0.25 8.02 15.32
N ILE A 78 1.40 8.38 15.90
CA ILE A 78 2.37 9.30 15.29
C ILE A 78 3.08 8.64 14.10
N GLY A 79 3.59 7.42 14.26
CA GLY A 79 4.28 6.71 13.17
C GLY A 79 3.37 6.45 11.96
N ASN A 80 2.10 6.11 12.19
CA ASN A 80 1.12 5.88 11.12
C ASN A 80 0.71 7.17 10.41
N VAL A 81 0.66 8.30 11.13
CA VAL A 81 0.40 9.62 10.54
C VAL A 81 1.61 10.08 9.72
N ILE A 82 2.84 9.87 10.19
CA ILE A 82 4.07 10.18 9.44
C ILE A 82 4.10 9.38 8.14
N GLU A 83 3.90 8.06 8.18
CA GLU A 83 3.93 7.23 6.97
C GLU A 83 2.78 7.58 6.01
N ARG A 84 1.60 7.97 6.52
CA ARG A 84 0.49 8.49 5.69
C ARG A 84 0.88 9.80 5.01
N ASN A 85 1.42 10.76 5.76
CA ASN A 85 1.79 12.08 5.23
C ASN A 85 2.86 11.93 4.15
N GLU A 86 3.80 11.03 4.39
CA GLU A 86 4.83 10.68 3.44
C GLU A 86 4.29 9.97 2.17
N ALA A 87 3.32 9.06 2.30
CA ALA A 87 2.61 8.48 1.15
C ALA A 87 1.85 9.56 0.35
N LYS A 88 1.14 10.46 1.04
CA LYS A 88 0.48 11.61 0.41
C LYS A 88 1.47 12.56 -0.28
N ARG A 89 2.65 12.80 0.32
CA ARG A 89 3.71 13.61 -0.29
C ARG A 89 4.11 13.05 -1.66
N THR A 90 4.34 11.74 -1.75
CA THR A 90 4.68 11.10 -3.04
C THR A 90 3.56 11.18 -4.07
N SER A 91 2.30 11.13 -3.62
CA SER A 91 1.14 11.32 -4.49
C SER A 91 1.06 12.74 -5.06
N VAL A 92 1.21 13.76 -4.20
CA VAL A 92 1.21 15.16 -4.61
C VAL A 92 2.35 15.46 -5.57
N GLU A 93 3.55 14.94 -5.30
CA GLU A 93 4.71 15.12 -6.17
C GLU A 93 4.49 14.51 -7.56
N ARG A 94 4.05 13.25 -7.63
CA ARG A 94 3.74 12.61 -8.92
C ARG A 94 2.61 13.34 -9.66
N ARG A 95 1.56 13.79 -8.95
CA ARG A 95 0.47 14.58 -9.54
C ARG A 95 0.99 15.88 -10.15
N ALA A 96 1.84 16.62 -9.43
CA ALA A 96 2.41 17.88 -9.92
C ALA A 96 3.25 17.65 -11.20
N GLN A 97 4.04 16.58 -11.24
CA GLN A 97 4.83 16.22 -12.43
C GLN A 97 3.93 15.85 -13.62
N LEU A 98 2.87 15.06 -13.40
CA LEU A 98 1.90 14.72 -14.44
C LEU A 98 1.12 15.95 -14.94
N GLN A 99 0.74 16.86 -14.05
CA GLN A 99 0.07 18.12 -14.41
C GLN A 99 1.00 19.04 -15.20
N GLY A 100 2.28 19.12 -14.82
CA GLY A 100 3.30 19.83 -15.59
C GLY A 100 3.44 19.26 -17.00
N ALA A 101 3.48 17.93 -17.13
CA ALA A 101 3.52 17.26 -18.44
C ALA A 101 2.23 17.50 -19.25
N PHE A 102 1.07 17.50 -18.60
CA PHE A 102 -0.23 17.79 -19.21
C PHE A 102 -0.28 19.20 -19.80
N ALA A 103 0.18 20.19 -19.04
CA ALA A 103 0.25 21.59 -19.48
C ALA A 103 1.29 21.79 -20.58
N ALA A 104 2.48 21.21 -20.45
CA ALA A 104 3.54 21.27 -21.46
C ALA A 104 3.09 20.71 -22.82
N LYS A 105 2.24 19.68 -22.81
CA LYS A 105 1.66 19.05 -24.01
C LYS A 105 0.36 19.69 -24.49
N ARG A 106 -0.11 20.77 -23.84
CA ARG A 106 -1.37 21.47 -24.17
C ARG A 106 -2.58 20.55 -24.28
N CYS A 107 -2.67 19.59 -23.36
CA CYS A 107 -3.74 18.59 -23.39
C CYS A 107 -5.14 19.15 -23.05
N GLY A 108 -5.24 20.41 -22.60
CA GLY A 108 -6.52 21.07 -22.31
C GLY A 108 -7.36 21.41 -23.55
N ASP A 109 -6.73 21.42 -24.73
CA ASP A 109 -7.40 21.74 -26.01
C ASP A 109 -7.82 20.47 -26.77
N VAL A 110 -7.47 19.29 -26.25
CA VAL A 110 -7.79 18.00 -26.88
C VAL A 110 -9.13 17.52 -26.32
N GLU A 111 -10.20 17.73 -27.08
CA GLU A 111 -11.47 17.08 -26.81
C GLU A 111 -11.32 15.58 -27.08
N ILE A 112 -11.15 14.81 -26.00
CA ILE A 112 -11.00 13.36 -26.09
C ILE A 112 -12.39 12.81 -26.35
N PRO A 113 -12.59 11.99 -27.41
CA PRO A 113 -13.86 11.31 -27.61
C PRO A 113 -14.21 10.58 -26.32
N ARG A 114 -15.30 11.00 -25.67
CA ARG A 114 -15.87 10.26 -24.55
C ARG A 114 -16.14 8.87 -25.10
N VAL A 115 -15.37 7.88 -24.66
CA VAL A 115 -15.81 6.49 -24.78
C VAL A 115 -17.09 6.45 -23.97
N GLU A 116 -18.22 6.47 -24.67
CA GLU A 116 -19.55 6.23 -24.09
C GLU A 116 -19.35 5.01 -23.19
N ALA A 117 -19.51 5.22 -21.87
CA ALA A 117 -19.43 4.11 -20.95
C ALA A 117 -20.37 3.02 -21.49
N PRO A 118 -19.95 1.74 -21.56
CA PRO A 118 -20.86 0.69 -21.94
C PRO A 118 -22.11 0.87 -21.09
N GLY A 119 -23.26 1.08 -21.75
CA GLY A 119 -24.52 1.23 -21.07
C GLY A 119 -24.73 0.08 -20.08
N PRO A 120 -25.65 0.21 -19.11
CA PRO A 120 -25.82 -0.72 -17.99
C PRO A 120 -26.05 -2.20 -18.38
N ALA A 121 -26.20 -2.50 -19.68
CA ALA A 121 -26.36 -3.84 -20.23
C ALA A 121 -25.07 -4.55 -20.70
N ALA A 122 -23.90 -3.90 -20.75
CA ALA A 122 -22.69 -4.49 -21.35
C ALA A 122 -21.52 -4.75 -20.39
N ILE A 123 -21.74 -4.66 -19.06
CA ILE A 123 -20.82 -5.30 -18.10
C ILE A 123 -21.24 -6.76 -17.96
N ALA A 124 -20.90 -7.57 -18.97
CA ALA A 124 -20.76 -9.00 -18.70
C ALA A 124 -19.67 -9.14 -17.62
N PRO A 125 -19.87 -9.93 -16.56
CA PRO A 125 -18.87 -10.16 -15.53
C PRO A 125 -17.75 -11.04 -16.10
N SER A 126 -16.89 -10.48 -16.96
CA SER A 126 -15.75 -11.19 -17.52
C SER A 126 -14.59 -10.22 -17.71
N ALA A 127 -13.90 -9.99 -16.60
CA ALA A 127 -12.50 -9.53 -16.50
C ALA A 127 -12.09 -9.24 -15.04
N VAL A 128 -12.94 -9.52 -14.04
CA VAL A 128 -12.37 -9.97 -12.76
C VAL A 128 -11.74 -11.31 -13.07
N ASN A 129 -10.42 -11.32 -13.21
CA ASN A 129 -9.65 -12.54 -13.21
C ASN A 129 -10.05 -13.28 -11.91
N PRO A 130 -10.71 -14.45 -11.95
CA PRO A 130 -11.17 -15.13 -10.74
C PRO A 130 -9.99 -15.55 -9.84
N GLY A 131 -8.75 -15.43 -10.33
CA GLY A 131 -7.52 -15.62 -9.56
C GLY A 131 -6.94 -14.37 -8.89
N TYR A 132 -7.43 -13.15 -9.14
CA TYR A 132 -6.95 -11.97 -8.40
C TYR A 132 -7.78 -11.77 -7.13
N GLN A 133 -7.44 -12.53 -6.10
CA GLN A 133 -7.71 -12.14 -4.73
C GLN A 133 -6.58 -11.22 -4.29
N PRO A 134 -6.84 -10.02 -3.73
CA PRO A 134 -5.80 -9.32 -2.99
C PRO A 134 -5.32 -10.30 -1.92
N SER A 135 -4.05 -10.73 -2.03
CA SER A 135 -3.51 -11.77 -1.17
C SER A 135 -3.73 -11.35 0.28
N LYS A 136 -4.55 -12.14 0.98
CA LYS A 136 -4.63 -12.08 2.43
C LYS A 136 -3.19 -12.20 2.93
N PRO A 137 -2.71 -11.35 3.85
CA PRO A 137 -1.38 -11.52 4.39
C PRO A 137 -1.28 -12.92 4.97
N GLU A 138 -0.48 -13.77 4.32
CA GLU A 138 -0.30 -15.15 4.73
C GLU A 138 0.43 -15.12 6.07
N THR A 139 -0.33 -15.35 7.14
CA THR A 139 0.27 -15.86 8.37
C THR A 139 0.84 -17.23 8.02
N PRO A 140 2.17 -17.44 8.11
CA PRO A 140 2.75 -18.74 7.82
C PRO A 140 2.10 -19.79 8.74
N PRO A 141 1.77 -20.99 8.23
CA PRO A 141 1.23 -22.05 9.07
C PRO A 141 2.28 -22.41 10.12
N ALA A 142 1.88 -22.44 11.39
CA ALA A 142 2.75 -22.75 12.53
C ALA A 142 3.55 -24.07 12.37
N ALA A 143 3.12 -24.95 11.46
CA ALA A 143 3.81 -26.20 11.13
C ALA A 143 5.15 -26.01 10.38
N SER A 144 5.34 -24.95 9.58
CA SER A 144 6.58 -24.82 8.78
C SER A 144 7.78 -24.34 9.59
N VAL A 145 7.54 -23.67 10.72
CA VAL A 145 8.60 -23.14 11.59
C VAL A 145 9.29 -24.29 12.35
N ASN A 146 8.51 -25.25 12.86
CA ASN A 146 9.06 -26.41 13.57
C ASN A 146 9.84 -27.34 12.64
N SER A 147 9.38 -27.56 11.40
CA SER A 147 10.10 -28.41 10.44
C SER A 147 11.43 -27.79 9.98
N TRP A 148 11.47 -26.46 9.84
CA TRP A 148 12.70 -25.76 9.43
C TRP A 148 13.73 -25.71 10.57
N TRP A 149 13.27 -25.55 11.82
CA TRP A 149 14.12 -25.63 13.02
C TRP A 149 14.73 -27.03 13.22
N GLU A 150 13.95 -28.10 13.06
CA GLU A 150 14.48 -29.47 13.17
C GLU A 150 15.49 -29.82 12.06
N ALA A 151 15.31 -29.28 10.85
CA ALA A 151 16.22 -29.50 9.72
C ALA A 151 17.58 -28.80 9.87
N HIS A 152 17.63 -27.69 10.63
CA HIS A 152 18.83 -26.85 10.78
C HIS A 152 19.33 -26.74 12.22
N LYS A 153 18.81 -27.56 13.14
CA LYS A 153 19.31 -27.62 14.51
C LYS A 153 20.78 -28.02 14.48
N PRO A 154 21.70 -27.21 15.05
CA PRO A 154 23.10 -27.59 15.13
C PRO A 154 23.21 -28.88 15.93
N LYS A 155 23.80 -29.91 15.31
CA LYS A 155 24.18 -31.13 16.04
C LYS A 155 25.32 -30.74 16.96
N GLY A 156 25.02 -30.64 18.25
CA GLY A 156 26.00 -30.34 19.28
C GLY A 156 27.09 -31.41 19.32
N GLU A 157 28.32 -30.93 19.50
CA GLU A 157 29.33 -31.56 20.37
C GLU A 157 28.86 -31.53 21.83
#